data_AF-A0A809RSG9-F1
#
_entry.id   AF-A0A809RSG9-F1
#
_cell.length_a   1.000
_cell.length_b   1.000
_cell.length_c   1.000
_cell.angle_alpha   90.00
_cell.angle_beta   90.00
_cell.angle_gamma   90.00
#
_symmetry.space_group_name_H-M   'P 1'
#
loop_
_entity.id
_entity.type
_entity.pdbx_description
1 polymer ?
#
loop_
_entity_poly.entity_id
_entity_poly.type
_entity_poly.pdbx_seq_one_letter_code
_entity_poly.pdbx_strand_id
1 'polypeptide(L)'
;MYENDSDVFLINIKLEKKNKNAIAAISQLISDYEYRINKNKQVHFMVLKINYSFNKDLENRKIVINELKSFYLEEINFANVHLQDHRNWSSNYNANSGRLIISPSFYNKNKNKDSEISYIKTFKELKQLN
;
A
#
# COMPACT_ATOMS: atom_id res chain seq x y z
N MET A 1 -16.23 6.30 -30.72
CA MET A 1 -16.02 7.36 -29.71
C MET A 1 -15.22 6.72 -28.58
N TYR A 2 -14.08 7.31 -28.20
CA TYR A 2 -12.95 6.65 -27.53
C TYR A 2 -13.20 6.31 -26.05
N GLU A 3 -12.99 5.06 -25.67
CA GLU A 3 -12.62 4.68 -24.29
C GLU A 3 -11.39 3.78 -24.36
N ASN A 4 -10.27 4.37 -24.79
CA ASN A 4 -8.97 3.87 -24.36
C ASN A 4 -8.79 4.35 -22.93
N ASP A 5 -9.41 3.68 -21.96
CA ASP A 5 -9.13 3.96 -20.55
C ASP A 5 -7.68 3.61 -20.28
N SER A 6 -6.80 4.62 -20.34
CA SER A 6 -5.37 4.49 -20.07
C SER A 6 -5.12 4.16 -18.61
N ASP A 7 -6.09 4.40 -17.74
CA ASP A 7 -5.93 4.39 -16.30
C ASP A 7 -6.46 3.10 -15.67
N VAL A 8 -5.73 2.61 -14.67
CA VAL A 8 -6.08 1.42 -13.90
C VAL A 8 -5.95 1.75 -12.42
N PHE A 9 -7.05 1.55 -11.69
CA PHE A 9 -7.11 1.76 -10.25
C PHE A 9 -6.98 0.43 -9.52
N LEU A 10 -5.97 0.32 -8.66
CA LEU A 10 -5.76 -0.84 -7.80
C LEU A 10 -6.10 -0.44 -6.36
N ILE A 11 -7.10 -1.09 -5.77
CA ILE A 11 -7.55 -0.78 -4.42
C ILE A 11 -7.19 -1.93 -3.49
N ASN A 12 -6.32 -1.67 -2.53
CA ASN A 12 -5.95 -2.62 -1.50
C ASN A 12 -6.68 -2.29 -0.20
N ILE A 13 -7.67 -3.12 0.14
CA ILE A 13 -8.49 -2.95 1.34
C ILE A 13 -7.89 -3.79 2.48
N LYS A 14 -7.57 -3.15 3.60
CA LYS A 14 -7.04 -3.77 4.81
C LYS A 14 -7.99 -3.58 5.99
N LEU A 15 -8.39 -4.69 6.58
CA LEU A 15 -9.19 -4.75 7.80
C LEU A 15 -8.29 -5.15 8.96
N GLU A 16 -8.21 -4.33 10.00
CA GLU A 16 -7.28 -4.55 11.10
C GLU A 16 -7.91 -4.40 12.48
N LYS A 17 -7.65 -5.38 13.35
CA LYS A 17 -8.09 -5.39 14.76
C LYS A 17 -7.10 -4.67 15.71
N LYS A 18 -5.89 -4.34 15.25
CA LYS A 18 -4.76 -3.72 16.00
C LYS A 18 -3.88 -2.93 15.03
N ASN A 19 -2.93 -2.11 15.54
CA ASN A 19 -1.96 -1.36 14.74
C ASN A 19 -1.00 -2.28 13.96
N LYS A 20 -1.43 -2.79 12.80
CA LYS A 20 -0.51 -3.29 11.78
C LYS A 20 -0.43 -2.22 10.70
N ASN A 21 0.73 -2.08 10.08
CA ASN A 21 0.93 -1.02 9.09
C ASN A 21 1.34 -1.59 7.73
N ALA A 22 1.44 -2.92 7.63
CA ALA A 22 1.79 -3.64 6.43
C ALA A 22 0.68 -3.57 5.39
N ILE A 23 1.01 -3.19 4.15
CA ILE A 23 0.04 -2.98 3.08
C ILE A 23 0.09 -4.05 1.98
N ALA A 24 1.27 -4.41 1.48
CA ALA A 24 1.44 -5.43 0.45
C ALA A 24 2.90 -5.91 0.45
N ALA A 25 3.15 -7.08 -0.13
CA ALA A 25 4.50 -7.51 -0.46
C ALA A 25 5.08 -6.55 -1.50
N ILE A 26 6.32 -6.09 -1.29
CA ILE A 26 6.97 -5.12 -2.21
C ILE A 26 7.12 -5.72 -3.62
N SER A 27 7.49 -7.00 -3.70
CA SER A 27 7.59 -7.74 -4.97
C SER A 27 6.27 -7.76 -5.76
N GLN A 28 5.13 -7.93 -5.07
CA GLN A 28 3.82 -7.91 -5.72
C GLN A 28 3.49 -6.50 -6.23
N LEU A 29 3.75 -5.46 -5.43
CA LEU A 29 3.55 -4.07 -5.87
C LEU A 29 4.35 -3.78 -7.14
N ILE A 30 5.64 -4.12 -7.16
CA ILE A 30 6.52 -3.94 -8.31
C ILE A 30 5.97 -4.67 -9.53
N SER A 31 5.56 -5.94 -9.38
CA SER A 31 5.00 -6.74 -10.45
C SER A 31 3.72 -6.13 -11.04
N ASP A 32 2.84 -5.62 -10.17
CA ASP A 32 1.58 -4.97 -10.58
C ASP A 32 1.85 -3.69 -11.39
N TYR A 33 2.75 -2.82 -10.91
CA TYR A 33 3.15 -1.61 -11.66
C TYR A 33 3.79 -1.97 -13.00
N GLU A 34 4.76 -2.89 -13.01
CA GLU A 34 5.49 -3.29 -14.22
C GLU A 34 4.57 -3.87 -15.29
N TYR A 35 3.68 -4.78 -14.91
CA TYR A 35 2.71 -5.39 -15.83
C TYR A 35 1.84 -4.35 -16.54
N ARG A 36 1.42 -3.31 -15.81
CA ARG A 36 0.53 -2.27 -16.34
C ARG A 36 1.27 -1.23 -17.17
N ILE A 37 2.45 -0.80 -16.72
CA ILE A 37 3.35 0.07 -17.49
C ILE A 37 3.65 -0.56 -18.86
N ASN A 38 3.98 -1.86 -18.90
CA ASN A 38 4.27 -2.58 -20.14
C ASN A 38 3.07 -2.66 -21.09
N LYS A 39 1.84 -2.45 -20.58
CA LYS A 39 0.60 -2.37 -21.36
C LYS A 39 0.20 -0.92 -21.70
N ASN A 40 1.11 0.03 -21.51
CA ASN A 40 0.85 1.47 -21.65
C ASN A 40 -0.36 1.92 -20.82
N LYS A 41 -0.48 1.37 -19.60
CA LYS A 41 -1.50 1.77 -18.61
C LYS A 41 -0.88 2.59 -17.49
N GLN A 42 -1.55 3.66 -17.12
CA GLN A 42 -1.30 4.43 -15.91
C GLN A 42 -1.90 3.67 -14.73
N VAL A 43 -1.16 3.59 -13.62
CA VAL A 43 -1.58 2.86 -12.43
C VAL A 43 -1.77 3.84 -11.29
N HIS A 44 -2.88 3.68 -10.58
CA HIS A 44 -3.17 4.43 -9.37
C HIS A 44 -3.42 3.42 -8.24
N PHE A 45 -2.50 3.33 -7.28
CA PHE A 45 -2.59 2.34 -6.21
C PHE A 45 -3.13 2.97 -4.93
N MET A 46 -4.42 2.78 -4.65
CA MET A 46 -5.05 3.24 -3.42
C MET A 46 -4.97 2.16 -2.34
N VAL A 47 -4.59 2.56 -1.13
CA VAL A 47 -4.72 1.76 0.08
C VAL A 47 -5.89 2.29 0.90
N LEU A 48 -6.82 1.42 1.27
CA LEU A 48 -7.90 1.70 2.21
C LEU A 48 -7.72 0.85 3.48
N LYS A 49 -7.47 1.50 4.61
CA LYS A 49 -7.31 0.85 5.92
C LYS A 49 -8.52 1.14 6.81
N ILE A 50 -9.09 0.07 7.35
CA ILE A 50 -10.21 0.10 8.29
C ILE A 50 -9.72 -0.54 9.59
N ASN A 51 -9.58 0.27 10.63
CA ASN A 51 -9.31 -0.20 11.98
C ASN A 51 -10.63 -0.41 12.70
N TYR A 52 -10.84 -1.60 13.26
CA TYR A 52 -12.05 -1.92 14.00
C TYR A 52 -11.75 -2.62 15.31
N SER A 53 -12.68 -2.47 16.25
CA SER A 53 -12.73 -3.23 17.50
C SER A 53 -14.08 -3.92 17.62
N PHE A 54 -14.19 -4.85 18.57
CA PHE A 54 -15.49 -5.33 19.02
C PHE A 54 -15.83 -4.57 20.30
N ASN A 55 -17.09 -4.17 20.47
CA ASN A 55 -17.55 -3.73 21.77
C ASN A 55 -17.35 -4.84 22.82
N LYS A 56 -17.39 -4.45 24.11
CA LYS A 56 -17.11 -5.36 25.23
C LYS A 56 -18.28 -6.28 25.58
N ASP A 57 -19.47 -6.03 25.05
CA ASP A 57 -20.65 -6.87 25.27
C ASP A 57 -20.48 -8.21 24.53
N LEU A 58 -20.42 -9.30 25.28
CA LEU A 58 -20.24 -10.65 24.75
C LEU A 58 -21.53 -11.23 24.18
N GLU A 59 -22.68 -10.80 24.67
CA GLU A 59 -24.00 -11.25 24.21
C GLU A 59 -24.45 -10.45 22.97
N ASN A 60 -24.12 -9.15 22.93
CA ASN A 60 -24.41 -8.27 21.79
C ASN A 60 -23.14 -7.72 21.15
N ARG A 61 -22.29 -8.62 20.67
CA ARG A 61 -21.02 -8.25 20.05
C ARG A 61 -21.23 -7.55 18.71
N LYS A 62 -20.91 -6.25 18.64
CA LYS A 62 -20.90 -5.44 17.41
C LYS A 62 -19.50 -4.97 17.05
N ILE A 63 -19.28 -4.81 15.75
CA ILE A 63 -18.09 -4.20 15.20
C ILE A 63 -18.20 -2.68 15.38
N VAL A 64 -17.15 -2.08 15.91
CA VAL A 64 -16.98 -0.64 16.02
C VAL A 64 -15.82 -0.24 15.12
N ILE A 65 -16.09 0.55 14.08
CA ILE A 65 -15.03 1.13 13.25
C ILE A 65 -14.39 2.24 14.07
N ASN A 66 -13.12 2.07 14.42
CA ASN A 66 -12.38 3.05 15.20
C ASN A 66 -11.76 4.12 14.30
N GLU A 67 -11.32 3.73 13.09
CA GLU A 67 -10.62 4.62 12.17
C GLU A 67 -10.75 4.12 10.72
N LEU A 68 -10.88 5.08 9.79
CA LEU A 68 -10.84 4.87 8.35
C LEU A 68 -9.72 5.75 7.77
N LYS A 69 -8.80 5.16 7.02
CA LYS A 69 -7.70 5.88 6.35
C LYS A 69 -7.57 5.44 4.91
N SER A 70 -7.36 6.40 4.01
CA SER A 70 -7.07 6.12 2.61
C SER A 70 -5.94 7.01 2.12
N PHE A 71 -5.10 6.46 1.25
CA PHE A 71 -4.05 7.20 0.55
C PHE A 71 -3.62 6.44 -0.70
N TYR A 72 -3.06 7.17 -1.67
CA TYR A 72 -2.39 6.58 -2.83
C TYR A 72 -0.92 6.32 -2.51
N LEU A 73 -0.34 5.23 -3.02
CA LEU A 73 1.11 4.99 -2.85
C LEU A 73 1.94 6.08 -3.49
N GLU A 74 1.42 6.67 -4.57
CA GLU A 74 2.07 7.74 -5.32
C GLU A 74 2.24 9.03 -4.52
N GLU A 75 1.45 9.21 -3.45
CA GLU A 75 1.61 10.32 -2.51
C GLU A 75 2.86 10.20 -1.63
N ILE A 76 3.57 9.07 -1.66
CA ILE A 76 4.66 8.76 -0.72
C ILE A 76 5.98 8.69 -1.46
N ASN A 77 7.00 9.34 -0.89
CA ASN A 77 8.39 9.25 -1.34
C ASN A 77 9.07 8.03 -0.72
N PHE A 78 9.53 7.10 -1.55
CA PHE A 78 10.25 5.90 -1.13
C PHE A 78 11.76 5.96 -1.43
N ALA A 79 12.27 7.08 -1.96
CA ALA A 79 13.63 7.15 -2.52
C ALA A 79 14.77 6.79 -1.55
N ASN A 80 14.61 7.00 -0.24
CA ASN A 80 15.71 6.86 0.72
C ASN A 80 15.39 6.09 2.00
N VAL A 81 14.13 5.69 2.25
CA VAL A 81 13.74 4.96 3.48
C VAL A 81 12.46 4.18 3.23
N HIS A 82 12.41 2.93 3.69
CA HIS A 82 11.17 2.18 3.87
C HIS A 82 11.20 1.38 5.17
N LEU A 83 10.02 1.13 5.73
CA LEU A 83 9.85 0.17 6.80
C LEU A 83 9.37 -1.15 6.18
N GLN A 84 10.11 -2.24 6.39
CA GLN A 84 9.72 -3.58 5.93
C GLN A 84 9.32 -4.48 7.10
N ASP A 85 8.28 -5.28 6.89
CA ASP A 85 8.00 -6.45 7.71
C ASP A 85 8.67 -7.67 7.06
N HIS A 86 9.84 -8.07 7.58
CA HIS A 86 10.64 -9.21 7.08
C HIS A 86 10.05 -10.59 7.43
N ARG A 87 8.81 -10.66 7.93
CA ARG A 87 8.17 -11.95 8.20
C ARG A 87 7.84 -12.66 6.88
N ASN A 88 8.64 -13.68 6.57
CA ASN A 88 8.41 -14.59 5.46
C ASN A 88 7.30 -15.60 5.81
N TRP A 89 6.42 -15.90 4.86
CA TRP A 89 5.41 -16.96 4.99
C TRP A 89 5.90 -18.30 4.42
N SER A 90 7.07 -18.32 3.77
CA SER A 90 7.73 -19.52 3.24
C SER A 90 8.75 -20.10 4.24
N SER A 91 8.98 -21.42 4.16
CA SER A 91 10.02 -22.14 4.92
C SER A 91 11.45 -21.68 4.59
N ASN A 92 11.66 -21.17 3.36
CA ASN A 92 12.92 -20.59 2.93
C ASN A 92 12.88 -19.07 3.14
N TYR A 93 13.90 -18.52 3.79
CA TYR A 93 14.02 -17.08 4.00
C TYR A 93 14.22 -16.36 2.66
N ASN A 94 13.31 -15.44 2.31
CA ASN A 94 13.43 -14.56 1.16
C ASN A 94 13.48 -13.10 1.64
N ALA A 95 14.68 -12.52 1.63
CA ALA A 95 14.93 -11.14 2.01
C ALA A 95 14.05 -10.14 1.23
N ASN A 96 13.63 -10.51 0.01
CA ASN A 96 12.89 -9.67 -0.92
C ASN A 96 11.36 -9.86 -0.81
N SER A 97 10.88 -10.66 0.15
CA SER A 97 9.45 -10.89 0.37
C SER A 97 8.83 -10.01 1.46
N GLY A 98 9.57 -9.01 1.92
CA GLY A 98 9.13 -8.06 2.93
C GLY A 98 7.84 -7.33 2.53
N ARG A 99 6.95 -7.12 3.51
CA ARG A 99 5.76 -6.28 3.29
C ARG A 99 6.10 -4.83 3.58
N LEU A 100 5.69 -3.93 2.69
CA LEU A 100 5.83 -2.50 2.89
C LEU A 100 4.95 -2.07 4.06
N ILE A 101 5.55 -1.41 5.06
CA ILE A 101 4.88 -0.88 6.23
C ILE A 101 4.72 0.63 6.06
N ILE A 102 3.49 1.11 6.12
CA ILE A 102 3.16 2.54 6.07
C ILE A 102 2.39 2.89 7.33
N SER A 103 3.11 3.40 8.33
CA SER A 103 2.51 4.00 9.52
C SER A 103 2.03 5.42 9.23
N PRO A 104 1.12 5.99 10.06
CA PRO A 104 0.71 7.39 9.91
C PRO A 104 1.89 8.36 9.98
N SER A 105 2.86 8.11 10.88
CA SER A 105 4.07 8.93 10.98
C SER A 105 4.96 8.85 9.74
N PHE A 106 5.09 7.66 9.15
CA PHE A 106 5.85 7.47 7.92
C PHE A 106 5.17 8.19 6.75
N TYR A 107 3.85 8.05 6.61
CA TYR A 107 3.08 8.75 5.59
C TYR A 107 3.26 10.26 5.69
N ASN A 108 3.04 10.84 6.88
CA ASN A 108 3.14 12.29 7.08
C ASN A 108 4.56 12.82 6.82
N LYS A 109 5.60 12.07 7.22
CA LYS A 109 7.00 12.49 7.06
C LYS A 109 7.47 12.43 5.60
N ASN A 110 6.96 11.47 4.83
CA ASN A 110 7.43 11.19 3.47
C ASN A 110 6.40 11.55 2.39
N LYS A 111 5.39 12.36 2.71
CA LYS A 111 4.39 12.78 1.73
C LYS A 111 5.04 13.66 0.66
N ASN A 112 4.91 13.27 -0.60
CA ASN A 112 5.30 14.09 -1.76
C ASN A 112 4.44 15.36 -1.82
N LYS A 113 4.98 16.42 -2.44
CA LYS A 113 4.15 17.53 -2.90
C LYS A 113 3.27 17.07 -4.06
N ASP A 114 2.11 17.66 -4.23
CA ASP A 114 1.16 17.27 -5.29
C ASP A 114 1.78 17.28 -6.69
N SER A 115 2.67 18.26 -6.96
CA SER A 115 3.41 18.37 -8.24
C SER A 115 4.43 17.26 -8.48
N GLU A 116 4.76 16.46 -7.46
CA GLU A 116 5.77 15.41 -7.50
C GLU A 116 5.16 14.00 -7.46
N ILE A 117 3.82 13.89 -7.38
CA ILE A 117 3.08 12.64 -7.40
C ILE A 117 3.16 12.03 -8.80
N SER A 118 3.68 10.82 -8.91
CA SER A 118 3.81 10.11 -10.20
C SER A 118 3.95 8.61 -10.00
N TYR A 119 3.09 7.84 -10.65
CA TYR A 119 3.15 6.38 -10.59
C TYR A 119 4.46 5.81 -11.16
N ILE A 120 5.05 6.48 -12.17
CA ILE A 120 6.34 6.09 -12.74
C ILE A 120 7.47 6.32 -11.72
N LYS A 121 7.44 7.47 -11.03
CA LYS A 121 8.41 7.78 -9.97
C LYS A 121 8.30 6.75 -8.85
N THR A 122 7.10 6.51 -8.35
CA THR A 122 6.83 5.52 -7.29
C THR A 122 7.28 4.12 -7.70
N PHE A 123 7.01 3.69 -8.93
CA PHE A 123 7.50 2.40 -9.44
C PHE A 123 9.03 2.31 -9.42
N LYS A 124 9.73 3.35 -9.87
CA LYS A 124 11.20 3.40 -9.86
C LYS A 124 11.76 3.33 -8.44
N GLU A 125 11.17 4.08 -7.51
CA GLU A 125 11.57 4.07 -6.11
C GLU A 125 11.31 2.70 -5.48
N LEU A 126 10.14 2.08 -5.70
CA LEU A 126 9.83 0.74 -5.22
C LEU A 126 10.81 -0.31 -5.77
N LYS A 127 11.22 -0.21 -7.04
CA LYS A 127 12.22 -1.11 -7.64
C LYS A 127 13.59 -1.00 -6.98
N GLN A 128 13.95 0.14 -6.40
CA GLN A 128 15.22 0.32 -5.67
C GLN A 128 15.19 -0.31 -4.27
N LEU A 129 14.00 -0.67 -3.76
CA LEU A 129 13.83 -1.30 -2.43
C LEU A 129 14.08 -2.81 -2.43
N ASN A 130 14.30 -3.41 -3.60
CA ASN A 130 14.34 -4.85 -3.84
C ASN A 130 15.72 -5.33 -4.30
#